data_AF-A0A016VQ59-F1
#
_entry.id   AF-A0A016VQ59-F1
#
_cell.length_a   1.000
_cell.length_b   1.000
_cell.length_c   1.000
_cell.angle_alpha   90.00
_cell.angle_beta   90.00
_cell.angle_gamma   90.00
#
_symmetry.space_group_name_H-M   'P 1'
#
loop_
_entity.id
_entity.type
_entity.pdbx_description
1 polymer ?
#
loop_
_entity_poly.entity_id
_entity_poly.type
_entity_poly.pdbx_seq_one_letter_code
_entity_poly.pdbx_strand_id
1 'polypeptide(L)'
;MWLLFLCLAFHEILGDSYTEELRVRRLASGNLLTEFRLNITSDDIELGPRHILFPRIIAEIISTHSVAELSFHLTQGRWYSSRWGLPPQPSGSTGAMVHAWIYGNETTVDARWRTLINALNGVFCTALTSIVPELTSSPKLAFKPLGPGTDREMQLRYSAVGRETVCTENLTPWKKLLPCKQHGLVTLFNPIKLYENVYHSIGLQLYPTCEGVKCKWFLQLVMYNVVDIPVNNKKLVDRVFIWSFAR
;
A
#
# COMPACT_ATOMS: atom_id res chain seq x y z
N MET A 1 8.63 -9.65 -58.23
CA MET A 1 7.52 -9.08 -57.44
C MET A 1 7.28 -10.00 -56.25
N TRP A 2 7.94 -9.76 -55.12
CA TRP A 2 7.75 -10.51 -53.87
C TRP A 2 7.22 -9.54 -52.81
N LEU A 3 5.98 -9.77 -52.38
CA LEU A 3 5.33 -9.01 -51.30
C LEU A 3 5.89 -9.48 -49.96
N LEU A 4 6.61 -8.60 -49.26
CA LEU A 4 6.99 -8.78 -47.86
C LEU A 4 5.80 -8.36 -46.99
N PHE A 5 5.09 -9.34 -46.46
CA PHE A 5 4.15 -9.15 -45.35
C PHE A 5 4.96 -8.81 -44.08
N LEU A 6 4.88 -7.56 -43.64
CA LEU A 6 5.33 -7.13 -42.32
C LEU A 6 4.34 -7.65 -41.28
N CYS A 7 4.65 -8.79 -40.66
CA CYS A 7 4.04 -9.18 -39.40
C CYS A 7 4.47 -8.18 -38.32
N LEU A 8 3.56 -7.28 -37.94
CA LEU A 8 3.67 -6.53 -36.69
C LEU A 8 3.48 -7.51 -35.54
N ALA A 9 4.58 -8.09 -35.05
CA ALA A 9 4.58 -8.83 -33.80
C ALA A 9 4.35 -7.84 -32.66
N PHE A 10 3.13 -7.80 -32.13
CA PHE A 10 2.85 -7.22 -30.82
C PHE A 10 3.60 -8.07 -29.78
N HIS A 11 4.75 -7.59 -29.31
CA HIS A 11 5.35 -8.10 -28.09
C HIS A 11 4.51 -7.61 -26.92
N GLU A 12 3.78 -8.52 -26.25
CA GLU A 12 3.45 -8.29 -24.85
C GLU A 12 4.78 -8.16 -24.10
N ILE A 13 5.01 -7.01 -23.49
CA ILE A 13 6.19 -6.82 -22.63
C ILE A 13 5.99 -7.73 -21.42
N LEU A 14 6.69 -8.87 -21.41
CA LEU A 14 6.78 -9.76 -20.27
C LEU A 14 7.54 -9.01 -19.16
N GLY A 15 6.87 -8.68 -18.07
CA GLY A 15 7.51 -8.02 -16.93
C GLY A 15 6.52 -7.40 -15.95
N ASP A 16 7.04 -7.02 -14.79
CA ASP A 16 6.32 -6.25 -13.80
C ASP A 16 5.86 -4.90 -14.40
N SER A 17 4.70 -4.38 -13.97
CA SER A 17 4.21 -3.07 -14.40
C SER A 17 4.17 -2.08 -13.23
N TYR A 18 4.46 -0.80 -13.47
CA TYR A 18 4.41 0.24 -12.44
C TYR A 18 3.60 1.47 -12.88
N THR A 19 2.70 1.93 -12.01
CA THR A 19 1.92 3.15 -12.24
C THR A 19 1.98 4.05 -11.01
N GLU A 20 2.02 5.36 -11.24
CA GLU A 20 2.03 6.36 -10.18
C GLU A 20 0.98 7.44 -10.47
N GLU A 21 0.17 7.76 -9.46
CA GLU A 21 -0.91 8.72 -9.56
C GLU A 21 -0.89 9.68 -8.35
N LEU A 22 -1.01 10.98 -8.62
CA LEU A 22 -1.23 12.02 -7.63
C LEU A 22 -2.59 12.65 -7.87
N ARG A 23 -3.49 12.53 -6.89
CA ARG A 23 -4.74 13.29 -6.84
C ARG A 23 -4.63 14.40 -5.82
N VAL A 24 -5.02 15.59 -6.23
CA VAL A 24 -5.08 16.77 -5.37
C VAL A 24 -6.50 17.29 -5.38
N ARG A 25 -7.12 17.36 -4.20
CA ARG A 25 -8.51 17.78 -4.03
C ARG A 25 -8.63 18.78 -2.90
N ARG A 26 -9.36 19.87 -3.14
CA ARG A 26 -9.77 20.78 -2.09
C ARG A 26 -10.94 20.18 -1.30
N LEU A 27 -10.82 20.15 0.03
CA LEU A 27 -11.85 19.70 0.93
C LEU A 27 -12.83 20.84 1.23
N ALA A 28 -14.06 20.51 1.66
CA ALA A 28 -15.08 21.49 2.01
C ALA A 28 -14.63 22.44 3.13
N SER A 29 -13.76 21.97 4.03
CA SER A 29 -13.12 22.78 5.07
C SER A 29 -12.10 23.81 4.55
N GLY A 30 -11.74 23.74 3.26
CA GLY A 30 -10.71 24.57 2.64
C GLY A 30 -9.29 23.98 2.67
N ASN A 31 -9.08 22.90 3.44
CA ASN A 31 -7.82 22.14 3.44
C ASN A 31 -7.61 21.44 2.08
N LEU A 32 -6.36 21.07 1.79
CA LEU A 32 -6.01 20.33 0.58
C LEU A 32 -5.70 18.87 0.93
N LEU A 33 -6.41 17.94 0.31
CA LEU A 33 -6.10 16.52 0.34
C LEU A 33 -5.16 16.20 -0.83
N THR A 34 -4.02 15.59 -0.54
CA THR A 34 -3.17 14.95 -1.53
C THR A 34 -3.20 13.44 -1.35
N GLU A 35 -3.40 12.72 -2.44
CA GLU A 35 -3.43 11.26 -2.48
C GLU A 35 -2.40 10.78 -3.50
N PHE A 36 -1.37 10.09 -3.03
CA PHE A 36 -0.43 9.39 -3.90
C PHE A 36 -0.80 7.91 -3.92
N ARG A 37 -0.88 7.34 -5.12
CA ARG A 37 -1.11 5.90 -5.35
C ARG A 37 -0.02 5.39 -6.27
N LEU A 38 0.76 4.44 -5.81
CA LEU A 38 1.84 3.84 -6.59
C LEU A 38 1.57 2.34 -6.63
N ASN A 39 1.21 1.82 -7.80
CA ASN A 39 0.82 0.42 -7.97
C ASN A 39 1.92 -0.32 -8.72
N ILE A 40 2.27 -1.50 -8.21
CA ILE A 40 3.21 -2.44 -8.82
C ILE A 40 2.45 -3.74 -9.01
N THR A 41 2.42 -4.25 -10.23
CA THR A 41 1.85 -5.56 -10.56
C THR A 41 2.99 -6.49 -10.95
N SER A 42 3.05 -7.68 -10.36
CA SER A 42 4.03 -8.68 -10.77
C SER A 42 3.69 -9.31 -12.12
N ASP A 43 4.67 -9.95 -12.75
CA ASP A 43 4.47 -10.76 -13.94
C ASP A 43 3.69 -12.06 -13.65
N ASP A 44 3.96 -12.72 -12.51
CA ASP A 44 3.41 -14.00 -12.08
C ASP A 44 3.17 -14.06 -10.56
N ILE A 45 2.34 -14.99 -10.11
CA ILE A 45 2.02 -15.27 -8.70
C ILE A 45 3.16 -16.00 -7.97
N GLU A 46 3.91 -16.85 -8.68
CA GLU A 46 4.99 -17.65 -8.08
C GLU A 46 6.25 -16.81 -7.79
N LEU A 47 6.27 -15.54 -8.23
CA LEU A 47 7.33 -14.58 -7.93
C LEU A 47 8.72 -15.18 -8.27
N GLY A 48 9.01 -15.30 -9.56
CA GLY A 48 10.23 -15.92 -10.07
C GLY A 48 11.53 -15.19 -9.64
N PRO A 49 12.72 -15.75 -9.89
CA PRO A 49 13.98 -15.15 -9.40
C PRO A 49 14.32 -13.76 -9.97
N ARG A 50 13.60 -13.29 -11.01
CA ARG A 50 13.87 -12.06 -11.74
C ARG A 50 12.73 -11.04 -11.57
N HIS A 51 12.54 -10.52 -10.37
CA HIS A 51 11.73 -9.32 -10.16
C HIS A 51 12.53 -8.09 -10.55
N ILE A 52 12.02 -7.29 -11.49
CA ILE A 52 12.67 -6.04 -11.91
C ILE A 52 12.09 -4.86 -11.13
N LEU A 53 10.77 -4.83 -10.95
CA LEU A 53 10.06 -3.76 -10.24
C LEU A 53 9.44 -4.24 -8.93
N PHE A 54 8.98 -5.50 -8.85
CA PHE A 54 8.35 -6.01 -7.63
C PHE A 54 9.36 -6.08 -6.47
N PRO A 55 9.05 -5.54 -5.28
CA PRO A 55 10.04 -5.44 -4.21
C PRO A 55 10.38 -6.82 -3.65
N ARG A 56 11.65 -7.22 -3.77
CA ARG A 56 12.15 -8.50 -3.25
C ARG A 56 11.80 -8.75 -1.78
N ILE A 57 11.85 -7.71 -0.95
CA ILE A 57 11.52 -7.82 0.48
C ILE A 57 10.05 -8.20 0.73
N ILE A 58 9.14 -7.76 -0.15
CA ILE A 58 7.72 -8.13 -0.08
C ILE A 58 7.54 -9.57 -0.58
N ALA A 59 8.23 -9.97 -1.66
CA ALA A 59 8.24 -11.35 -2.13
C ALA A 59 8.73 -12.34 -1.05
N GLU A 60 9.76 -11.95 -0.29
CA GLU A 60 10.27 -12.74 0.83
C GLU A 60 9.27 -12.82 1.99
N ILE A 61 8.58 -11.71 2.31
CA ILE A 61 7.50 -11.72 3.31
C ILE A 61 6.38 -12.68 2.89
N ILE A 62 5.95 -12.64 1.62
CA ILE A 62 4.89 -13.50 1.08
C ILE A 62 5.23 -14.97 1.27
N SER A 63 6.40 -15.38 0.76
CA SER A 63 6.85 -16.77 0.79
C SER A 63 7.10 -17.28 2.21
N THR A 64 7.83 -16.51 3.02
CA THR A 64 8.25 -16.93 4.38
C THR A 64 7.06 -17.08 5.32
N HIS A 65 6.06 -16.19 5.21
CA HIS A 65 4.93 -16.14 6.13
C HIS A 65 3.66 -16.77 5.55
N SER A 66 3.70 -17.29 4.32
CA SER A 66 2.53 -17.82 3.61
C SER A 66 1.35 -16.82 3.59
N VAL A 67 1.67 -15.56 3.31
CA VAL A 67 0.69 -14.48 3.25
C VAL A 67 -0.15 -14.62 1.98
N ALA A 68 -1.46 -14.65 2.15
CA ALA A 68 -2.42 -14.54 1.06
C ALA A 68 -2.69 -13.06 0.74
N GLU A 69 -2.87 -12.23 1.76
CA GLU A 69 -3.07 -10.79 1.63
C GLU A 69 -2.45 -10.06 2.81
N LEU A 70 -1.97 -8.84 2.58
CA LEU A 70 -1.38 -8.01 3.62
C LEU A 70 -1.76 -6.55 3.42
N SER A 71 -2.20 -5.90 4.48
CA SER A 71 -2.30 -4.45 4.55
C SER A 71 -1.59 -3.95 5.79
N PHE A 72 -0.86 -2.86 5.61
CA PHE A 72 -0.11 -2.19 6.66
C PHE A 72 -0.25 -0.68 6.49
N HIS A 73 -0.56 0.02 7.57
CA HIS A 73 -0.73 1.46 7.58
C HIS A 73 -0.07 2.09 8.80
N LEU A 74 0.57 3.24 8.59
CA LEU A 74 1.04 4.15 9.63
C LEU A 74 0.37 5.49 9.40
N THR A 75 -0.40 5.94 10.39
CA THR A 75 -1.20 7.16 10.29
C THR A 75 -0.99 8.08 11.48
N GLN A 76 -0.59 9.31 11.19
CA GLN A 76 -0.49 10.41 12.13
C GLN A 76 -1.72 11.31 12.02
N GLY A 77 -2.26 11.70 13.17
CA GLY A 77 -3.45 12.53 13.25
C GLY A 77 -4.74 11.72 13.10
N ARG A 78 -5.86 12.44 13.16
CA ARG A 78 -7.21 11.86 13.11
C ARG A 78 -7.92 12.34 11.85
N TRP A 79 -8.55 11.42 11.15
CA TRP A 79 -9.46 11.79 10.06
C TRP A 79 -10.74 12.41 10.62
N TYR A 80 -11.03 13.67 10.27
CA TYR A 80 -12.25 14.36 10.68
C TYR A 80 -13.35 14.21 9.64
N SER A 81 -14.12 13.13 9.71
CA SER A 81 -15.16 12.82 8.71
C SER A 81 -16.22 13.92 8.54
N SER A 82 -16.54 14.65 9.61
CA SER A 82 -17.49 15.77 9.57
C SER A 82 -16.99 16.96 8.74
N ARG A 83 -15.67 17.14 8.58
CA ARG A 83 -15.05 18.25 7.84
C ARG A 83 -14.51 17.83 6.48
N TRP A 84 -14.00 16.60 6.39
CA TRP A 84 -13.26 16.10 5.23
C TRP A 84 -14.06 15.08 4.41
N GLY A 85 -15.20 14.61 4.92
CA GLY A 85 -16.01 13.55 4.30
C GLY A 85 -15.45 12.15 4.59
N LEU A 86 -15.74 11.20 3.72
CA LEU A 86 -15.23 9.83 3.87
C LEU A 86 -13.71 9.78 3.63
N PRO A 87 -12.97 8.98 4.42
CA PRO A 87 -11.54 8.78 4.20
C PRO A 87 -11.27 8.06 2.87
N PRO A 88 -10.19 8.41 2.17
CA PRO A 88 -9.78 7.70 0.96
C PRO A 88 -9.45 6.24 1.30
N GLN A 89 -9.79 5.32 0.40
CA GLN A 89 -9.52 3.90 0.57
C GLN A 89 -8.29 3.45 -0.25
N PRO A 90 -7.48 2.50 0.23
CA PRO A 90 -7.55 1.88 1.57
C PRO A 90 -7.13 2.84 2.70
N SER A 91 -7.82 2.82 3.84
CA SER A 91 -7.49 3.65 5.02
C SER A 91 -7.07 2.83 6.23
N GLY A 92 -6.07 3.31 6.96
CA GLY A 92 -5.67 2.77 8.27
C GLY A 92 -6.19 3.60 9.45
N SER A 93 -6.24 3.00 10.63
CA SER A 93 -6.45 3.75 11.88
C SER A 93 -5.23 4.60 12.25
N THR A 94 -5.43 5.60 13.12
CA THR A 94 -4.32 6.34 13.74
C THR A 94 -3.35 5.39 14.47
N GLY A 95 -2.05 5.70 14.39
CA GLY A 95 -0.97 4.82 14.82
C GLY A 95 -0.63 3.79 13.75
N ALA A 96 -0.35 2.56 14.16
CA ALA A 96 -0.15 1.44 13.25
C ALA A 96 -1.40 0.58 13.12
N MET A 97 -1.66 0.10 11.91
CA MET A 97 -2.69 -0.90 11.64
C MET A 97 -2.13 -1.94 10.68
N VAL A 98 -2.32 -3.21 11.01
CA VAL A 98 -1.90 -4.34 10.18
C VAL A 98 -3.03 -5.34 10.11
N HIS A 99 -3.33 -5.84 8.92
CA HIS A 99 -4.13 -7.04 8.77
C HIS A 99 -3.58 -7.92 7.68
N ALA A 100 -3.66 -9.23 7.89
CA ALA A 100 -3.19 -10.22 6.94
C ALA A 100 -4.13 -11.42 6.90
N TRP A 101 -4.39 -11.90 5.69
CA TRP A 101 -4.89 -13.25 5.48
C TRP A 101 -3.68 -14.16 5.30
N ILE A 102 -3.58 -15.20 6.10
CA ILE A 102 -2.44 -16.11 6.12
C ILE A 102 -2.94 -17.53 5.90
N TYR A 103 -2.31 -18.26 4.96
CA TYR A 103 -2.65 -19.66 4.72
C TYR A 103 -2.29 -20.53 5.92
N GLY A 104 -3.14 -21.51 6.23
CA GLY A 104 -2.94 -22.48 7.30
C GLY A 104 -4.07 -22.49 8.33
N ASN A 105 -3.93 -23.39 9.31
CA ASN A 105 -4.82 -23.51 10.45
C ASN A 105 -4.48 -22.46 11.54
N GLU A 106 -5.34 -22.34 12.56
CA GLU A 106 -5.18 -21.29 13.59
C GLU A 106 -3.81 -21.30 14.30
N THR A 107 -3.28 -22.48 14.65
CA THR A 107 -2.02 -22.59 15.38
C THR A 107 -0.80 -22.22 14.54
N THR A 108 -0.76 -22.64 13.27
CA THR A 108 0.32 -22.28 12.34
C THR A 108 0.25 -20.80 11.96
N VAL A 109 -0.96 -20.26 11.79
CA VAL A 109 -1.17 -18.84 11.50
C VAL A 109 -0.72 -17.97 12.67
N ASP A 110 -0.97 -18.35 13.92
CA ASP A 110 -0.48 -17.60 15.08
C ASP A 110 1.04 -17.49 15.10
N ALA A 111 1.75 -18.60 14.83
CA ALA A 111 3.20 -18.60 14.77
C ALA A 111 3.73 -17.70 13.64
N ARG A 112 3.15 -17.81 12.44
CA ARG A 112 3.48 -16.97 11.28
C ARG A 112 3.16 -15.50 11.49
N TRP A 113 2.06 -15.21 12.18
CA TRP A 113 1.69 -13.85 12.55
C TRP A 113 2.73 -13.20 13.45
N ARG A 114 3.24 -13.93 14.45
CA ARG A 114 4.32 -13.42 15.33
C ARG A 114 5.55 -13.02 14.53
N THR A 115 6.01 -13.90 13.64
CA THR A 115 7.20 -13.65 12.83
C THR A 115 6.97 -12.58 11.76
N LEU A 116 5.75 -12.49 11.21
CA LEU A 116 5.37 -11.45 10.26
C LEU A 116 5.44 -10.07 10.90
N ILE A 117 4.88 -9.88 12.09
CA ILE A 117 4.97 -8.61 12.82
C ILE A 117 6.43 -8.24 13.10
N ASN A 118 7.28 -9.20 13.49
CA ASN A 118 8.71 -8.95 13.68
C ASN A 118 9.42 -8.54 12.38
N ALA A 119 9.08 -9.16 11.25
CA ALA A 119 9.60 -8.76 9.95
C ALA A 119 9.16 -7.34 9.59
N LEU A 120 7.88 -7.00 9.78
CA LEU A 120 7.34 -5.66 9.50
C LEU A 120 7.98 -4.58 10.39
N ASN A 121 8.31 -4.90 11.64
CA ASN A 121 9.09 -4.00 12.51
C ASN A 121 10.45 -3.66 11.91
N GLY A 122 11.15 -4.68 11.39
CA GLY A 122 12.43 -4.50 10.72
C GLY A 122 12.32 -3.74 9.39
N VAL A 123 11.27 -4.03 8.60
CA VAL A 123 11.04 -3.37 7.31
C VAL A 123 10.67 -1.91 7.50
N PHE A 124 9.67 -1.60 8.33
CA PHE A 124 9.09 -0.25 8.45
C PHE A 124 9.64 0.58 9.59
N CYS A 125 10.61 0.05 10.36
CA CYS A 125 11.16 0.69 11.56
C CYS A 125 10.06 1.04 12.57
N THR A 126 9.29 0.02 12.98
CA THR A 126 8.17 0.17 13.92
C THR A 126 8.40 -0.67 15.18
N ALA A 127 7.68 -0.34 16.26
CA ALA A 127 7.78 -1.00 17.56
C ALA A 127 6.53 -1.83 17.90
N LEU A 128 6.03 -2.59 16.91
CA LEU A 128 4.79 -3.37 17.01
C LEU A 128 4.96 -4.68 17.79
N THR A 129 6.09 -4.96 18.41
CA THR A 129 6.34 -6.23 19.13
C THR A 129 5.35 -6.45 20.27
N SER A 130 4.83 -5.38 20.86
CA SER A 130 3.80 -5.41 21.91
C SER A 130 2.42 -5.90 21.41
N ILE A 131 2.24 -6.08 20.10
CA ILE A 131 0.97 -6.49 19.49
C ILE A 131 0.61 -7.95 19.76
N VAL A 132 1.63 -8.80 19.83
CA VAL A 132 1.43 -10.24 19.74
C VAL A 132 1.66 -10.87 21.11
N PRO A 133 0.69 -11.58 21.72
CA PRO A 133 -0.63 -11.93 21.19
C PRO A 133 -1.77 -10.98 21.61
N GLU A 134 -1.54 -10.07 22.55
CA GLU A 134 -2.61 -9.39 23.32
C GLU A 134 -3.51 -8.47 22.50
N LEU A 135 -3.00 -7.89 21.41
CA LEU A 135 -3.72 -6.94 20.56
C LEU A 135 -4.01 -7.54 19.18
N THR A 136 -4.24 -8.84 19.11
CA THR A 136 -4.58 -9.56 17.88
C THR A 136 -6.04 -9.99 17.88
N SER A 137 -6.74 -9.79 16.77
CA SER A 137 -8.13 -10.22 16.57
C SER A 137 -8.37 -10.71 15.13
N SER A 138 -9.54 -11.29 14.87
CA SER A 138 -9.91 -11.86 13.55
C SER A 138 -11.30 -11.41 13.09
N PRO A 139 -11.53 -10.11 12.80
CA PRO A 139 -12.82 -9.58 12.37
C PRO A 139 -13.14 -9.92 10.90
N LYS A 140 -13.45 -11.19 10.61
CA LYS A 140 -13.68 -11.75 9.26
C LYS A 140 -14.79 -11.05 8.47
N LEU A 141 -15.76 -10.42 9.14
CA LEU A 141 -16.85 -9.67 8.49
C LEU A 141 -16.40 -8.30 7.96
N ALA A 142 -15.45 -7.66 8.64
CA ALA A 142 -14.96 -6.33 8.26
C ALA A 142 -13.88 -6.39 7.18
N PHE A 143 -13.05 -7.43 7.20
CA PHE A 143 -11.94 -7.62 6.27
C PHE A 143 -12.13 -8.88 5.45
N LYS A 144 -12.95 -8.79 4.40
CA LYS A 144 -13.07 -9.89 3.43
C LYS A 144 -11.81 -9.93 2.55
N PRO A 145 -11.38 -11.12 2.12
CA PRO A 145 -10.31 -11.25 1.12
C PRO A 145 -10.66 -10.46 -0.14
N LEU A 146 -9.70 -9.70 -0.66
CA LEU A 146 -9.79 -8.97 -1.93
C LEU A 146 -9.43 -9.83 -3.14
N GLY A 147 -8.57 -10.82 -2.95
CA GLY A 147 -8.13 -11.73 -3.98
C GLY A 147 -9.22 -12.72 -4.41
N PRO A 148 -8.93 -13.56 -5.42
CA PRO A 148 -9.81 -14.66 -5.79
C PRO A 148 -10.14 -15.54 -4.57
N GLY A 149 -11.35 -16.09 -4.55
CA GLY A 149 -11.69 -17.14 -3.61
C GLY A 149 -10.72 -18.32 -3.75
N THR A 150 -10.29 -18.87 -2.62
CA THR A 150 -9.38 -20.02 -2.58
C THR A 150 -9.98 -21.10 -1.69
N ASP A 151 -9.82 -22.37 -2.12
CA ASP A 151 -10.20 -23.53 -1.32
C ASP A 151 -9.17 -23.83 -0.22
N ARG A 152 -8.01 -23.15 -0.25
CA ARG A 152 -6.99 -23.29 0.79
C ARG A 152 -7.47 -22.65 2.08
N GLU A 153 -7.30 -23.37 3.18
CA GLU A 153 -7.56 -22.84 4.51
C GLU A 153 -6.66 -21.62 4.77
N MET A 154 -7.28 -20.52 5.24
CA MET A 154 -6.59 -19.30 5.65
C MET A 154 -7.30 -18.65 6.82
N GLN A 155 -6.53 -17.98 7.68
CA GLN A 155 -7.07 -17.24 8.82
C GLN A 155 -6.65 -15.77 8.77
N LEU A 156 -7.57 -14.90 9.18
CA LEU A 156 -7.35 -13.47 9.31
C LEU A 156 -6.66 -13.17 10.63
N ARG A 157 -5.66 -12.30 10.60
CA ARG A 157 -5.11 -11.63 11.78
C ARG A 157 -5.12 -10.13 11.56
N TYR A 158 -5.63 -9.41 12.56
CA TYR A 158 -5.73 -7.96 12.59
C TYR A 158 -5.13 -7.44 13.88
N SER A 159 -4.41 -6.33 13.79
CA SER A 159 -4.02 -5.55 14.95
C SER A 159 -3.97 -4.05 14.61
N ALA A 160 -4.26 -3.23 15.61
CA ALA A 160 -4.04 -1.79 15.56
C ALA A 160 -3.48 -1.27 16.87
N VAL A 161 -2.49 -0.39 16.78
CA VAL A 161 -1.79 0.23 17.92
C VAL A 161 -1.80 1.73 17.74
N GLY A 162 -2.68 2.40 18.48
CA GLY A 162 -2.78 3.87 18.46
C GLY A 162 -1.58 4.59 19.09
N ARG A 163 -0.73 3.88 19.85
CA ARG A 163 0.47 4.44 20.49
C ARG A 163 1.70 4.46 19.58
N GLU A 164 1.65 3.79 18.42
CA GLU A 164 2.77 3.83 17.48
C GLU A 164 2.90 5.25 16.92
N THR A 165 4.01 5.90 17.20
CA THR A 165 4.31 7.23 16.67
C THR A 165 4.84 7.12 15.26
N VAL A 166 4.23 7.84 14.32
CA VAL A 166 4.71 7.91 12.94
C VAL A 166 5.87 8.91 12.87
N CYS A 167 7.03 8.44 12.45
CA CYS A 167 8.29 9.18 12.41
C CYS A 167 8.78 9.35 10.97
N THR A 168 9.55 10.40 10.70
CA THR A 168 10.09 10.67 9.35
C THR A 168 10.94 9.52 8.80
N GLU A 169 11.49 8.72 9.70
CA GLU A 169 12.30 7.54 9.48
C GLU A 169 11.49 6.40 8.86
N ASN A 170 10.16 6.33 9.07
CA ASN A 170 9.29 5.32 8.45
C ASN A 170 9.12 5.55 6.93
N LEU A 171 9.27 6.80 6.46
CA LEU A 171 9.13 7.13 5.04
C LEU A 171 10.26 6.53 4.21
N THR A 172 11.48 6.46 4.74
CA THR A 172 12.64 5.92 4.02
C THR A 172 12.47 4.46 3.62
N PRO A 173 12.16 3.51 4.52
CA PRO A 173 11.90 2.14 4.14
C PRO A 173 10.66 1.97 3.27
N TRP A 174 9.60 2.76 3.48
CA TRP A 174 8.44 2.74 2.61
C TRP A 174 8.80 3.14 1.16
N LYS A 175 9.60 4.21 0.99
CA LYS A 175 10.14 4.60 -0.33
C LYS A 175 11.05 3.55 -0.95
N LYS A 176 11.72 2.70 -0.16
CA LYS A 176 12.57 1.61 -0.68
C LYS A 176 11.77 0.52 -1.40
N LEU A 177 10.45 0.45 -1.18
CA LEU A 177 9.55 -0.44 -1.90
C LEU A 177 9.21 0.05 -3.32
N LEU A 178 9.61 1.26 -3.69
CA LEU A 178 9.36 1.78 -5.03
C LEU A 178 10.48 1.37 -5.98
N PRO A 179 10.16 1.02 -7.25
CA PRO A 179 11.17 0.67 -8.25
C PRO A 179 12.10 1.84 -8.57
N CYS A 180 11.56 3.06 -8.64
CA CYS A 180 12.30 4.29 -8.90
C CYS A 180 12.40 5.15 -7.63
N LYS A 181 13.63 5.45 -7.19
CA LYS A 181 13.89 6.17 -5.94
C LYS A 181 14.16 7.66 -6.12
N GLN A 182 14.47 8.08 -7.34
CA GLN A 182 14.98 9.42 -7.66
C GLN A 182 14.23 10.12 -8.82
N HIS A 183 13.21 9.48 -9.38
CA HIS A 183 12.42 10.00 -10.49
C HIS A 183 10.94 9.71 -10.28
N GLY A 184 10.07 10.55 -10.84
CA GLY A 184 8.61 10.42 -10.69
C GLY A 184 8.07 11.14 -9.46
N LEU A 185 6.89 10.74 -9.00
CA LEU A 185 6.18 11.40 -7.88
C LEU A 185 6.94 11.29 -6.55
N VAL A 186 7.84 10.31 -6.42
CA VAL A 186 8.71 10.11 -5.26
C VAL A 186 9.59 11.33 -4.94
N THR A 187 9.85 12.18 -5.94
CA THR A 187 10.62 13.44 -5.81
C THR A 187 9.87 14.51 -5.01
N LEU A 188 8.54 14.41 -4.93
CA LEU A 188 7.69 15.29 -4.14
C LEU A 188 7.68 14.91 -2.64
N PHE A 189 8.24 13.76 -2.28
CA PHE A 189 8.25 13.28 -0.89
C PHE A 189 9.33 13.96 -0.06
N ASN A 190 9.05 15.19 0.36
CA ASN A 190 9.84 15.90 1.36
C ASN A 190 9.38 15.47 2.78
N PRO A 191 10.24 14.79 3.57
CA PRO A 191 9.84 14.26 4.87
C PRO A 191 9.32 15.33 5.83
N ILE A 192 9.96 16.49 5.90
CA ILE A 192 9.56 17.57 6.81
C ILE A 192 8.16 18.07 6.44
N LYS A 193 7.91 18.35 5.15
CA LYS A 193 6.61 18.84 4.68
C LYS A 193 5.49 17.83 4.76
N LEU A 194 5.79 16.54 4.66
CA LEU A 194 4.77 15.50 4.78
C LEU A 194 4.30 15.32 6.23
N TYR A 195 5.21 15.42 7.20
CA TYR A 195 4.93 15.15 8.62
C TYR A 195 4.51 16.41 9.40
N GLU A 196 4.65 17.61 8.82
CA GLU A 196 4.05 18.86 9.33
C GLU A 196 2.53 18.96 9.09
N ASN A 197 1.95 18.03 8.33
CA ASN A 197 0.54 18.07 7.94
C ASN A 197 -0.42 17.73 9.10
N VAL A 198 -1.65 18.24 9.04
CA VAL A 198 -2.67 17.95 10.07
C VAL A 198 -3.14 16.50 10.06
N TYR A 199 -2.91 15.80 8.94
CA TYR A 199 -3.09 14.37 8.80
C TYR A 199 -2.07 13.84 7.80
N HIS A 200 -1.39 12.75 8.16
CA HIS A 200 -0.45 12.04 7.31
C HIS A 200 -0.69 10.55 7.45
N SER A 201 -0.79 9.82 6.34
CA SER A 201 -0.90 8.36 6.34
C SER A 201 -0.05 7.79 5.23
N ILE A 202 0.75 6.78 5.53
CA ILE A 202 1.41 5.92 4.55
C ILE A 202 0.93 4.50 4.76
N GLY A 203 0.80 3.75 3.66
CA GLY A 203 0.40 2.37 3.76
C GLY A 203 0.74 1.57 2.52
N LEU A 204 0.52 0.27 2.65
CA LEU A 204 0.57 -0.67 1.55
C LEU A 204 -0.61 -1.64 1.65
N GLN A 205 -1.04 -2.12 0.50
CA GLN A 205 -2.03 -3.16 0.36
C GLN A 205 -1.55 -4.13 -0.72
N LEU A 206 -1.49 -5.41 -0.36
CA LEU A 206 -0.99 -6.50 -1.18
C LEU A 206 -2.06 -7.58 -1.25
N TYR A 207 -2.43 -7.97 -2.47
CA TYR A 207 -3.35 -9.07 -2.71
C TYR A 207 -3.14 -9.65 -4.12
N PRO A 208 -3.54 -10.92 -4.35
CA PRO A 208 -3.49 -11.52 -5.66
C PRO A 208 -4.66 -11.09 -6.54
N THR A 209 -4.41 -10.90 -7.83
CA THR A 209 -5.42 -10.63 -8.86
C THR A 209 -5.30 -11.67 -9.97
N CYS A 210 -6.42 -12.25 -10.41
CA CYS A 210 -6.40 -13.27 -11.46
C CYS A 210 -7.25 -12.86 -12.66
N GLU A 211 -6.69 -13.04 -13.85
CA GLU A 211 -7.38 -12.92 -15.13
C GLU A 211 -7.46 -14.33 -15.74
N GLY A 212 -8.61 -14.98 -15.55
CA GLY A 212 -8.79 -16.38 -15.90
C GLY A 212 -7.90 -17.29 -15.05
N VAL A 213 -6.94 -17.98 -15.68
CA VAL A 213 -6.03 -18.94 -15.01
C VAL A 213 -4.71 -18.28 -14.57
N LYS A 214 -4.40 -17.09 -15.09
CA LYS A 214 -3.16 -16.37 -14.76
C LYS A 214 -3.40 -15.46 -13.57
N CYS A 215 -2.66 -15.69 -12.49
CA CYS A 215 -2.69 -14.87 -11.30
C CYS A 215 -1.40 -14.07 -11.17
N LYS A 216 -1.51 -12.87 -10.60
CA LYS A 216 -0.41 -11.93 -10.38
C LYS A 216 -0.57 -11.30 -9.00
N TRP A 217 0.52 -10.80 -8.43
CA TRP A 217 0.48 -9.99 -7.24
C TRP A 217 0.24 -8.52 -7.59
N PHE A 218 -0.69 -7.90 -6.88
CA PHE A 218 -0.89 -6.47 -6.93
C PHE A 218 -0.47 -5.85 -5.60
N LEU A 219 0.54 -4.97 -5.66
CA LEU A 219 1.03 -4.19 -4.53
C LEU A 219 0.70 -2.72 -4.76
N GLN A 220 -0.18 -2.19 -3.93
CA GLN A 220 -0.52 -0.77 -3.92
C GLN A 220 0.11 -0.08 -2.71
N LEU A 221 0.91 0.95 -2.97
CA LEU A 221 1.46 1.86 -1.98
C LEU A 221 0.64 3.14 -2.00
N VAL A 222 0.17 3.57 -0.83
CA VAL A 222 -0.65 4.79 -0.70
C VAL A 222 -0.03 5.77 0.28
N MET A 223 -0.16 7.06 -0.04
CA MET A 223 0.13 8.14 0.89
C MET A 223 -0.97 9.20 0.83
N TYR A 224 -1.50 9.57 1.99
CA TYR A 224 -2.52 10.60 2.12
C TYR A 224 -2.03 11.72 3.02
N ASN A 225 -2.21 12.96 2.59
CA ASN A 225 -1.92 14.13 3.42
C ASN A 225 -3.08 15.11 3.38
N VAL A 226 -3.42 15.68 4.53
CA VAL A 226 -4.27 16.87 4.59
C VAL A 226 -3.38 18.04 4.98
N VAL A 227 -3.23 18.97 4.04
CA VAL A 227 -2.40 20.17 4.19
C VAL A 227 -3.30 21.35 4.53
N ASP A 228 -2.87 22.16 5.50
CA ASP A 228 -3.49 23.46 5.73
C ASP A 228 -2.84 24.49 4.81
N ILE A 229 -3.65 25.18 4.00
CA ILE A 229 -3.14 26.20 3.07
C ILE A 229 -3.53 27.56 3.64
N PRO A 230 -2.56 28.44 3.96
CA PRO A 230 -2.88 29.81 4.33
C PRO A 230 -3.57 30.48 3.14
N VAL A 231 -4.85 30.82 3.33
CA VAL A 231 -5.72 31.37 2.28
C VAL A 231 -5.33 32.82 2.01
N ASN A 232 -4.29 33.04 1.20
CA ASN A 232 -3.99 34.37 0.65
C ASN A 232 -4.59 34.62 -0.74
N ASN A 233 -5.17 33.60 -1.39
CA ASN A 233 -5.80 33.76 -2.70
C ASN A 233 -7.08 32.94 -2.82
N LYS A 234 -8.22 33.63 -2.88
CA LYS A 234 -9.59 33.08 -3.05
C LYS A 234 -9.86 32.39 -4.41
N LYS A 235 -8.82 32.02 -5.18
CA LYS A 235 -8.96 31.58 -6.59
C LYS A 235 -8.71 30.10 -6.87
N LEU A 236 -8.41 29.27 -5.87
CA LEU A 236 -8.38 27.81 -6.06
C LEU A 236 -9.81 27.26 -6.01
N VAL A 237 -10.48 27.35 -7.16
CA VAL A 237 -11.81 26.76 -7.44
C VAL A 237 -11.74 25.25 -7.24
N ASP A 238 -12.85 24.65 -6.78
CA ASP A 238 -13.07 23.21 -6.51
C ASP A 238 -12.76 22.31 -7.73
N ARG A 239 -11.47 22.15 -8.05
CA ARG A 239 -10.97 21.30 -9.12
C ARG A 239 -10.18 20.17 -8.49
N VAL A 240 -10.48 18.95 -8.91
CA VAL A 240 -9.63 17.79 -8.66
C VAL A 240 -8.57 17.80 -9.75
N PHE A 241 -7.30 17.86 -9.37
CA PHE A 241 -6.20 17.68 -10.30
C PHE A 241 -5.70 16.24 -10.17
N ILE A 242 -5.74 15.49 -11.27
CA ILE A 242 -5.26 14.12 -11.34
C ILE A 242 -4.05 14.11 -12.27
N TRP A 243 -2.91 13.67 -11.74
CA TRP A 243 -1.69 13.44 -12.50
C TRP A 243 -1.42 11.94 -12.46
N SER A 244 -1.53 11.26 -13.60
CA SER A 244 -1.28 9.82 -13.72
C SER A 244 -0.15 9.57 -14.69
N PHE A 245 0.81 8.74 -14.28
CA PHE A 245 1.93 8.30 -15.10
C PHE A 245 2.00 6.77 -15.06
N ALA A 246 2.17 6.13 -16.22
CA ALA A 246 2.39 4.70 -16.34
C ALA A 246 3.79 4.47 -16.93
N ARG A 247 4.54 3.50 -16.39
CA ARG A 247 5.87 3.11 -16.88
C ARG A 247 6.00 1.59 -16.96
#